data_AF-A0A518LN40-F1
#
_entry.id   AF-A0A518LN40-F1
#
_cell.length_a   1.000
_cell.length_b   1.000
_cell.length_c   1.000
_cell.angle_alpha   90.00
_cell.angle_beta   90.00
_cell.angle_gamma   90.00
#
_symmetry.space_group_name_H-M   'P 1'
#
loop_
_entity.id
_entity.type
_entity.pdbx_description
1 polymer ?
#
loop_
_entity_poly.entity_id
_entity_poly.type
_entity_poly.pdbx_seq_one_letter_code
_entity_poly.pdbx_strand_id
1 'polypeptide(L)' 'MGFFWDLLQQSQISNQREQAESLESRVRWLENELNRTQMLLRELILRLENRIGEDLDRDGRIG' A
#
# COMPACT_ATOMS: atom_id res chain seq x y z
N MET A 1 -0.66 41.95 16.03
CA MET A 1 -0.70 40.93 14.97
C MET A 1 -2.14 40.50 14.84
N GLY A 2 -2.78 40.81 13.70
CA GLY A 2 -4.23 40.85 13.59
C GLY A 2 -4.87 39.46 13.45
N PHE A 3 -6.07 39.32 13.99
CA PHE A 3 -6.94 38.14 13.92
C PHE A 3 -7.06 37.52 12.52
N PHE A 4 -7.00 38.36 11.47
CA PHE A 4 -6.99 37.92 10.07
C PHE A 4 -5.76 37.07 9.71
N TRP A 5 -4.58 37.41 10.24
CA TRP A 5 -3.35 36.66 9.98
C TRP A 5 -3.34 35.33 10.74
N ASP A 6 -3.89 35.30 11.96
CA ASP A 6 -4.03 34.05 12.73
C ASP A 6 -4.99 33.07 12.04
N LEU A 7 -6.12 33.55 11.52
CA LEU A 7 -7.06 32.72 10.75
C LEU A 7 -6.44 32.20 9.45
N LEU A 8 -5.70 33.04 8.73
CA LEU A 8 -4.98 32.62 7.52
C LEU A 8 -3.93 31.55 7.85
N GLN A 9 -3.16 31.73 8.92
CA GLN A 9 -2.17 30.73 9.35
C GLN A 9 -2.83 29.41 9.75
N GLN A 10 -3.92 29.47 10.52
CA GLN A 10 -4.68 28.28 10.92
C GLN A 10 -5.20 27.52 9.69
N SER A 11 -5.71 28.22 8.67
CA SER A 11 -6.17 27.60 7.43
C SER A 11 -5.07 26.94 6.61
N GLN A 12 -3.84 27.49 6.61
CA GLN A 12 -2.71 26.89 5.91
C GLN A 12 -2.24 25.61 6.61
N ILE A 13 -2.19 25.63 7.95
CA ILE A 13 -1.82 24.46 8.74
C ILE A 13 -2.87 23.34 8.58
N SER A 14 -4.16 23.67 8.58
CA SER A 14 -5.22 22.67 8.35
C SER A 14 -5.12 22.04 6.96
N ASN A 15 -4.92 22.84 5.92
CA ASN A 15 -4.79 22.34 4.55
C ASN A 15 -3.56 21.43 4.37
N GLN A 16 -2.42 21.76 5.00
CA GLN A 16 -1.22 20.91 4.97
C GLN A 16 -1.45 19.59 5.69
N ARG A 17 -2.17 19.63 6.83
CA ARG A 17 -2.51 18.43 7.60
C ARG A 17 -3.45 17.51 6.82
N GLU A 18 -4.49 18.04 6.19
CA GLU A 18 -5.42 17.26 5.36
C GLU A 18 -4.71 16.61 4.17
N GLN A 19 -3.77 17.32 3.53
CA GLN A 19 -2.96 16.75 2.45
C GLN A 19 -2.04 15.62 2.94
N ALA A 20 -1.41 15.79 4.11
CA ALA A 20 -0.58 14.75 4.70
C ALA A 20 -1.41 13.50 5.06
N GLU A 21 -2.57 13.68 5.71
CA GLU A 21 -3.49 12.59 6.06
C GLU A 21 -4.02 11.85 4.80
N SER A 22 -4.28 12.59 3.72
CA SER A 22 -4.65 12.03 2.40
C SER A 22 -3.51 11.21 1.80
N LEU A 23 -2.27 11.70 1.86
CA LEU A 23 -1.10 10.98 1.35
C LEU A 23 -0.86 9.68 2.12
N GLU A 24 -0.88 9.73 3.46
CA GLU A 24 -0.74 8.54 4.31
C GLU A 24 -1.82 7.50 4.03
N SER A 25 -3.08 7.96 3.85
CA SER A 25 -4.20 7.07 3.50
C SER A 25 -3.99 6.38 2.15
N ARG A 26 -3.47 7.11 1.16
CA ARG A 26 -3.14 6.56 -0.17
C ARG A 26 -1.99 5.57 -0.12
N VAL A 27 -0.94 5.87 0.66
CA VAL A 27 0.18 4.94 0.85
C VAL A 27 -0.30 3.65 1.51
N ARG A 28 -1.08 3.74 2.59
CA ARG A 28 -1.66 2.56 3.26
C ARG A 28 -2.54 1.73 2.33
N TRP A 29 -3.31 2.38 1.45
CA TRP A 29 -4.10 1.68 0.44
C TRP A 29 -3.22 0.93 -0.57
N LEU A 30 -2.16 1.57 -1.08
CA LEU A 30 -1.20 0.95 -2.00
C LEU A 30 -0.45 -0.22 -1.35
N GLU A 31 -0.02 -0.08 -0.10
CA GLU A 31 0.63 -1.16 0.66
C GLU A 31 -0.28 -2.38 0.82
N ASN A 32 -1.56 -2.15 1.12
CA ASN A 32 -2.55 -3.21 1.22
C ASN A 32 -2.78 -3.91 -0.13
N GLU A 33 -2.86 -3.14 -1.22
CA GLU A 33 -3.05 -3.71 -2.56
C GLU A 33 -1.83 -4.49 -3.05
N LEU A 34 -0.62 -3.99 -2.74
CA LEU A 34 0.62 -4.70 -3.01
C LEU A 34 0.67 -6.04 -2.27
N ASN A 35 0.34 -6.05 -0.98
CA ASN A 35 0.27 -7.29 -0.18
C ASN A 35 -0.72 -8.29 -0.77
N ARG A 36 -1.92 -7.83 -1.17
CA ARG A 36 -2.92 -8.69 -1.82
C ARG A 36 -2.42 -9.28 -3.13
N THR A 37 -1.76 -8.47 -3.94
CA THR A 37 -1.18 -8.90 -5.22
C THR A 37 -0.08 -9.95 -5.00
N GLN A 38 0.80 -9.75 -4.02
CA GLN A 38 1.84 -10.71 -3.67
C GLN A 38 1.26 -12.04 -3.16
N MET A 39 0.22 -11.99 -2.33
CA MET A 39 -0.47 -13.21 -1.86
C MET A 39 -1.09 -13.98 -3.04
N LEU A 40 -1.76 -13.28 -3.96
CA LEU A 40 -2.39 -13.90 -5.13
C LEU A 40 -1.33 -14.50 -6.07
N LEU A 41 -0.23 -13.80 -6.32
CA LEU A 41 0.87 -14.34 -7.12
C LEU A 41 1.46 -15.59 -6.49
N ARG A 42 1.65 -15.60 -5.16
CA ARG A 42 2.11 -16.78 -4.45
C ARG A 42 1.13 -17.94 -4.58
N GLU A 43 -0.15 -17.73 -4.33
CA GLU A 43 -1.17 -18.77 -4.52
C GLU A 43 -1.22 -19.30 -5.97
N LEU A 44 -1.02 -18.43 -6.96
CA LEU A 44 -0.96 -18.82 -8.35
C LEU A 44 0.25 -19.71 -8.63
N ILE A 45 1.43 -19.33 -8.13
CA ILE A 45 2.66 -20.11 -8.29
C ILE A 45 2.47 -21.50 -7.68
N LEU A 46 2.02 -21.58 -6.42
CA LEU A 46 1.77 -22.86 -5.75
C LEU A 46 0.80 -23.75 -6.56
N ARG A 47 -0.30 -23.19 -7.07
CA ARG A 47 -1.23 -23.95 -7.93
C ARG A 47 -0.60 -24.39 -9.26
N LEU A 48 0.29 -23.59 -9.85
CA LEU A 48 1.00 -23.93 -11.06
C LEU A 48 2.03 -25.04 -10.80
N GLU A 49 2.80 -24.96 -9.71
CA GLU A 49 3.75 -26.00 -9.30
C GLU A 49 3.05 -27.34 -9.10
N ASN A 50 1.93 -27.35 -8.37
CA ASN A 50 1.12 -28.54 -8.18
C ASN A 50 0.58 -29.14 -9.49
N ARG A 51 0.34 -28.31 -10.51
CA ARG A 51 -0.19 -28.77 -11.81
C ARG A 51 0.90 -29.24 -12.77
N ILE A 52 2.07 -28.61 -12.73
CA ILE A 52 3.17 -28.85 -13.66
C ILE A 52 4.16 -29.88 -13.08
N GLY A 53 4.21 -30.04 -11.76
CA GLY A 53 5.15 -30.93 -11.08
C GLY A 53 6.59 -30.39 -11.10
N GLU A 54 6.75 -29.09 -11.29
CA GLU A 54 8.04 -28.39 -11.31
C GLU A 54 8.01 -27.30 -10.23
N ASP A 55 9.15 -27.13 -9.57
CA ASP A 55 9.41 -26.07 -8.59
C ASP A 55 9.69 -24.75 -9.34
N LEU A 56 8.78 -23.78 -9.23
CA LEU A 56 8.82 -22.52 -9.96
C LEU A 56 9.44 -21.39 -9.12
N ASP A 57 9.24 -21.41 -7.80
CA ASP A 57 9.81 -20.43 -6.88
C ASP A 57 11.23 -20.79 -6.38
N ARG A 58 11.69 -22.00 -6.70
CA ARG A 58 13.01 -22.56 -6.38
C ARG A 58 13.23 -22.80 -4.89
N ASP A 59 12.16 -23.07 -4.14
CA ASP A 59 12.25 -23.41 -2.72
C ASP A 59 12.65 -24.88 -2.45
N GLY A 60 12.76 -25.69 -3.52
CA GLY A 60 13.12 -27.10 -3.48
C GLY A 60 11.93 -28.03 -3.17
N ARG A 61 10.70 -27.51 -3.17
CA ARG A 61 9.45 -28.25 -2.95
C ARG A 61 8.50 -27.97 -4.10
N ILE A 62 7.56 -28.88 -4.31
CA ILE A 62 6.44 -28.69 -5.23
C ILE A 62 5.23 -28.60 -4.32
N GLY A 63 4.54 -27.46 -4.25
CA GLY A 63 3.44 -27.33 -3.29
C GLY A 63 2.94 -25.93 -3.06
#